data_AF-A0A7C0XBI5-F1
#
_entry.id   AF-A0A7C0XBI5-F1
#
_cell.length_a   1.000
_cell.length_b   1.000
_cell.length_c   1.000
_cell.angle_alpha   90.00
_cell.angle_beta   90.00
_cell.angle_gamma   90.00
#
_symmetry.space_group_name_H-M   'P 1'
#
loop_
_entity.id
_entity.type
_entity.pdbx_description
1 polymer ?
#
loop_
_entity_poly.entity_id
_entity_poly.type
_entity_poly.pdbx_seq_one_letter_code
_entity_poly.pdbx_strand_id
1 'polypeptide(L)'
;MKKSRHEEWEKEDGRLNEGIGGIKGPEGVGPQTGSKKTVKKGDVNFKELLKKAIDNVNDLQKQAEKLSNEFAEGKVSNIHEVIIAAEKAAISLRLTVEVRNRIVESFREIMRMQI
;
A
#
# COMPACT_ATOMS: atom_id res chain seq x y z
N MET A 1 -69.79 -0.64 -26.37
CA MET A 1 -69.75 -2.07 -26.00
C MET A 1 -68.63 -2.73 -26.81
N LYS A 2 -67.60 -3.27 -26.14
CA LYS A 2 -66.44 -4.05 -26.65
C LYS A 2 -65.44 -3.32 -27.58
N LYS A 3 -64.15 -3.63 -27.65
CA LYS A 3 -63.05 -4.06 -26.75
C LYS A 3 -61.81 -4.16 -27.69
N SER A 4 -60.63 -3.87 -27.16
CA SER A 4 -59.29 -4.30 -27.64
C SER A 4 -58.76 -3.61 -28.91
N ARG A 5 -57.62 -2.90 -28.86
CA ARG A 5 -56.23 -3.33 -28.53
C ARG A 5 -55.61 -4.08 -29.70
N HIS A 6 -54.34 -3.75 -29.97
CA HIS A 6 -53.41 -4.24 -30.99
C HIS A 6 -53.27 -3.22 -32.14
N GLU A 7 -52.44 -2.19 -31.92
CA GLU A 7 -51.05 -2.11 -32.44
C GLU A 7 -51.09 -1.56 -33.88
N GLU A 8 -51.20 -0.25 -34.09
CA GLU A 8 -50.09 0.72 -34.08
C GLU A 8 -48.91 0.25 -34.94
N TRP A 9 -49.14 0.34 -36.25
CA TRP A 9 -48.21 0.64 -37.34
C TRP A 9 -46.86 1.18 -36.85
N GLU A 10 -45.80 0.40 -37.02
CA GLU A 10 -44.88 0.53 -38.16
C GLU A 10 -44.35 1.96 -38.39
N LYS A 11 -43.09 2.14 -38.00
CA LYS A 11 -42.07 3.00 -38.61
C LYS A 11 -42.49 4.44 -38.94
N GLU A 12 -41.95 5.38 -38.19
CA GLU A 12 -41.52 6.65 -38.80
C GLU A 12 -40.27 7.17 -38.09
N ASP A 13 -39.18 7.10 -38.85
CA ASP A 13 -37.88 7.64 -38.54
C ASP A 13 -37.92 9.16 -38.35
N GLY A 14 -37.08 9.60 -37.42
CA GLY A 14 -36.31 10.83 -37.60
C GLY A 14 -37.09 12.13 -37.57
N ARG A 15 -37.20 12.73 -36.38
CA ARG A 15 -37.35 14.18 -36.26
C ARG A 15 -36.88 14.72 -34.90
N LEU A 16 -35.68 15.27 -34.94
CA LEU A 16 -35.28 16.54 -34.33
C LEU A 16 -35.25 16.63 -32.79
N ASN A 17 -34.01 16.51 -32.29
CA ASN A 17 -33.50 17.26 -31.17
C ASN A 17 -33.89 18.75 -31.27
N GLU A 18 -34.88 19.17 -30.51
CA GLU A 18 -35.05 20.55 -30.04
C GLU A 18 -35.62 20.51 -28.62
N GLY A 19 -34.90 21.08 -27.65
CA GLY A 19 -35.43 21.26 -26.29
C GLY A 19 -34.40 21.24 -25.18
N ILE A 20 -33.46 22.19 -25.21
CA ILE A 20 -32.85 22.70 -23.97
C ILE A 20 -33.97 23.21 -23.06
N GLY A 21 -34.29 22.47 -22.02
CA GLY A 21 -35.31 22.89 -21.06
C GLY A 21 -35.48 21.89 -19.91
N GLY A 22 -34.91 22.21 -18.75
CA GLY A 22 -35.27 21.55 -17.50
C GLY A 22 -34.10 21.07 -16.67
N ILE A 23 -33.33 22.01 -16.10
CA ILE A 23 -32.70 21.77 -14.81
C ILE A 23 -33.81 21.47 -13.78
N LYS A 24 -34.03 20.19 -13.49
CA LYS A 24 -34.83 19.73 -12.35
C LYS A 24 -33.94 18.82 -11.53
N GLY A 25 -33.35 19.37 -10.47
CA GLY A 25 -32.51 18.61 -9.56
C GLY A 25 -33.30 17.48 -8.91
N PRO A 26 -32.71 16.30 -8.69
CA PRO A 26 -33.28 15.33 -7.79
C PRO A 26 -32.77 15.58 -6.38
N GLU A 27 -33.68 16.10 -5.56
CA GLU A 27 -33.74 15.86 -4.13
C GLU A 27 -33.55 14.36 -3.86
N GLY A 28 -32.56 14.03 -3.03
CA GLY A 28 -32.21 12.65 -2.72
C GLY A 28 -30.94 12.53 -1.90
N VAL A 29 -30.72 13.44 -0.94
CA VAL A 29 -29.66 13.29 0.06
C VAL A 29 -30.18 12.33 1.14
N GLY A 30 -30.11 11.03 0.87
CA GLY A 30 -30.14 10.03 1.93
C GLY A 30 -28.97 10.29 2.89
N PRO A 31 -29.03 9.81 4.15
CA PRO A 31 -27.90 9.96 5.06
C PRO A 31 -26.72 9.19 4.47
N GLN A 32 -25.85 9.94 3.78
CA GLN A 32 -24.50 9.53 3.47
C GLN A 32 -23.86 9.33 4.84
N THR A 33 -23.91 8.09 5.32
CA THR A 33 -23.11 7.63 6.43
C THR A 33 -21.68 7.80 5.95
N GLY A 34 -21.13 8.98 6.26
CA GLY A 34 -19.73 9.29 6.08
C GLY A 34 -19.00 8.12 6.69
N SER A 35 -18.38 7.32 5.83
CA SER A 35 -17.44 6.29 6.24
C SER A 35 -16.33 7.03 6.94
N LYS A 36 -16.53 7.21 8.24
CA LYS A 36 -15.53 7.61 9.21
C LYS A 36 -14.56 6.45 9.16
N LYS A 37 -13.62 6.50 8.20
CA LYS A 37 -12.31 5.87 8.34
C LYS A 37 -11.72 6.52 9.58
N THR A 38 -12.13 5.96 10.72
CA THR A 38 -11.37 6.00 11.95
C THR A 38 -10.04 5.37 11.55
N VAL A 39 -9.08 6.22 11.19
CA VAL A 39 -7.68 5.84 11.23
C VAL A 39 -7.45 5.49 12.69
N LYS A 40 -7.57 4.19 13.01
CA LYS A 40 -7.19 3.66 14.30
C LYS A 40 -5.74 4.09 14.48
N LYS A 41 -5.53 5.02 15.39
CA LYS A 41 -4.23 5.53 15.77
C LYS A 41 -3.44 4.37 16.36
N GLY A 42 -2.60 3.78 15.53
CA GLY A 42 -1.30 3.25 15.93
C GLY A 42 -1.28 1.96 16.73
N ASP A 43 -1.77 0.87 16.14
CA ASP A 43 -1.07 -0.41 16.28
C ASP A 43 -0.25 -0.60 15.01
N VAL A 44 0.86 0.13 14.89
CA VAL A 44 1.88 -0.31 13.93
C VAL A 44 2.39 -1.63 14.50
N ASN A 45 2.01 -2.74 13.87
CA ASN A 45 2.33 -4.07 14.37
C ASN A 45 3.85 -4.21 14.41
N PHE A 46 4.41 -4.09 15.60
CA PHE A 46 5.85 -4.07 15.82
C PHE A 46 6.52 -5.33 15.25
N LYS A 47 5.84 -6.49 15.32
CA LYS A 47 6.29 -7.74 14.71
C LYS A 47 6.45 -7.60 13.20
N GLU A 48 5.54 -6.91 12.51
CA GLU A 48 5.66 -6.65 11.07
C GLU A 48 6.80 -5.69 10.76
N LEU A 49 7.01 -4.64 11.57
CA LEU A 49 8.15 -3.74 11.38
C LEU A 49 9.48 -4.45 11.56
N LEU A 50 9.62 -5.25 12.62
CA LEU A 50 10.83 -6.03 12.86
C LEU A 50 11.07 -7.05 11.74
N LYS A 51 10.02 -7.74 11.30
CA LYS A 51 10.10 -8.66 10.17
C LYS A 51 10.58 -7.93 8.91
N LYS A 52 9.97 -6.79 8.58
CA LYS A 52 10.39 -5.95 7.44
C LYS A 52 11.83 -5.47 7.57
N ALA A 53 12.29 -5.11 8.77
CA ALA A 53 13.67 -4.70 8.98
C ALA A 53 14.66 -5.86 8.74
N ILE A 54 14.36 -7.05 9.25
CA ILE A 54 15.19 -8.25 9.02
C ILE A 54 15.20 -8.63 7.53
N ASP A 55 14.03 -8.62 6.88
CA ASP A 55 13.91 -8.90 5.45
C ASP A 55 14.73 -7.88 4.63
N ASN A 56 14.68 -6.59 4.98
CA ASN A 56 15.47 -5.55 4.33
C ASN A 56 16.97 -5.75 4.52
N VAL A 57 17.44 -6.12 5.72
CA VAL A 57 18.86 -6.44 5.94
C VAL A 57 19.32 -7.59 5.04
N ASN A 58 18.51 -8.64 4.94
CA ASN A 58 18.80 -9.78 4.06
C ASN A 58 18.87 -9.37 2.58
N ASP A 59 17.97 -8.51 2.13
CA ASP A 59 17.98 -8.00 0.76
C ASP A 59 19.22 -7.13 0.48
N LEU A 60 19.60 -6.26 1.42
CA LEU A 60 20.83 -5.47 1.34
C LEU A 60 22.08 -6.35 1.28
N GLN A 61 22.12 -7.42 2.08
CA GLN A 61 23.22 -8.38 2.09
C GLN A 61 23.36 -9.08 0.73
N LYS A 62 22.27 -9.60 0.19
CA LYS A 62 22.23 -10.22 -1.15
C LYS A 62 22.62 -9.25 -2.25
N GLN A 63 22.21 -7.99 -2.13
CA GLN A 63 22.58 -6.96 -3.09
C GLN A 63 24.09 -6.68 -3.06
N ALA A 64 24.68 -6.60 -1.87
CA ALA A 64 26.12 -6.43 -1.70
C ALA A 64 26.91 -7.64 -2.26
N GLU A 65 26.44 -8.86 -2.01
CA GLU A 65 27.03 -10.08 -2.58
C GLU A 65 26.92 -10.11 -4.10
N LYS A 66 25.76 -9.78 -4.66
CA LYS A 66 25.55 -9.70 -6.11
C LYS A 66 26.52 -8.71 -6.75
N LEU A 67 26.60 -7.49 -6.21
CA LEU A 67 27.51 -6.46 -6.73
C LEU A 67 28.98 -6.88 -6.59
N SER A 68 29.34 -7.56 -5.49
CA SER A 68 30.69 -8.11 -5.30
C SER A 68 31.03 -9.15 -6.36
N ASN A 69 30.11 -10.06 -6.66
CA ASN A 69 30.28 -11.08 -7.70
C ASN A 69 30.36 -10.46 -9.08
N GLU A 70 29.47 -9.52 -9.41
CA GLU A 70 29.48 -8.83 -10.70
C GLU A 70 30.77 -8.00 -10.90
N PHE A 71 31.31 -7.42 -9.82
CA PHE A 71 32.60 -6.74 -9.86
C PHE A 71 33.76 -7.73 -10.09
N ALA A 72 33.78 -8.86 -9.38
CA ALA A 72 34.79 -9.91 -9.57
C ALA A 72 34.77 -10.53 -10.98
N GLU A 73 33.58 -10.61 -11.58
CA GLU A 73 33.37 -11.06 -12.96
C GLU A 73 33.68 -9.97 -14.01
N GLY A 74 34.02 -8.75 -13.59
CA GLY A 74 34.31 -7.62 -14.46
C GLY A 74 33.07 -7.02 -15.15
N LYS A 75 31.86 -7.43 -14.75
CA LYS A 75 30.58 -6.91 -15.27
C LYS A 75 30.25 -5.52 -14.70
N VAL A 76 30.70 -5.25 -13.48
CA VAL A 76 30.58 -3.94 -12.84
C VAL A 76 31.99 -3.37 -12.68
N SER A 77 32.24 -2.23 -13.33
CA SER A 77 33.53 -1.52 -13.24
C SER A 77 33.62 -0.59 -12.04
N ASN A 78 32.49 -0.34 -11.35
CA ASN A 78 32.40 0.62 -10.28
C ASN A 78 32.46 -0.04 -8.90
N ILE A 79 33.68 -0.17 -8.36
CA ILE A 79 33.94 -0.66 -7.00
C ILE A 79 33.22 0.16 -5.92
N HIS A 80 32.93 1.44 -6.16
CA HIS A 80 32.25 2.29 -5.18
C HIS A 80 30.84 1.80 -4.88
N GLU A 81 30.13 1.23 -5.85
CA GLU A 81 28.78 0.69 -5.64
C GLU A 81 28.81 -0.54 -4.73
N VAL A 82 29.81 -1.41 -4.89
CA VAL A 82 30.02 -2.58 -4.02
C VAL A 82 30.27 -2.13 -2.58
N ILE A 83 31.17 -1.16 -2.39
CA ILE A 83 31.52 -0.63 -1.06
C ILE A 83 30.29 0.04 -0.41
N ILE A 84 29.55 0.85 -1.17
CA ILE A 84 28.34 1.52 -0.66
C ILE A 84 27.28 0.49 -0.27
N ALA A 85 27.06 -0.55 -1.09
CA ALA A 85 26.10 -1.59 -0.80
C ALA A 85 26.50 -2.39 0.45
N ALA A 86 27.78 -2.73 0.59
CA ALA A 86 28.32 -3.40 1.77
C ALA A 86 28.15 -2.54 3.04
N GLU A 87 28.46 -1.24 2.98
CA GLU A 87 28.30 -0.34 4.12
C GLU A 87 26.82 -0.18 4.52
N LYS A 88 25.92 -0.06 3.54
CA LYS A 88 24.46 -0.05 3.79
C LYS A 88 24.00 -1.31 4.49
N ALA A 89 24.44 -2.49 4.03
CA ALA A 89 24.11 -3.76 4.68
C ALA A 89 24.64 -3.80 6.12
N ALA A 90 25.88 -3.37 6.35
CA ALA A 90 26.52 -3.37 7.67
C ALA A 90 25.83 -2.41 8.66
N ILE A 91 25.47 -1.20 8.23
CA ILE A 91 24.74 -0.23 9.06
C ILE A 91 23.34 -0.75 9.39
N SER A 92 22.61 -1.27 8.41
CA SER A 92 21.24 -1.79 8.61
C SER A 92 21.22 -3.02 9.53
N LEU A 93 22.23 -3.88 9.45
CA LEU A 93 22.39 -5.00 10.37
C LEU A 93 22.62 -4.51 11.81
N ARG A 94 23.54 -3.56 12.01
CA ARG A 94 23.79 -2.93 13.32
C ARG A 94 22.51 -2.35 13.91
N LEU A 95 21.77 -1.58 13.11
CA LEU A 95 20.47 -1.03 13.51
C LEU A 95 19.49 -2.14 13.94
N THR A 96 19.41 -3.23 13.19
CA THR A 96 18.51 -4.34 13.50
C THR A 96 18.87 -5.03 14.82
N VAL A 97 20.16 -5.16 15.12
CA VAL A 97 20.64 -5.69 16.40
C VAL A 97 20.27 -4.76 17.55
N GLU A 98 20.43 -3.44 17.39
CA GLU A 98 20.03 -2.47 18.41
C GLU A 98 18.52 -2.52 18.69
N VAL A 99 17.70 -2.60 17.64
CA VAL A 99 16.26 -2.77 17.77
C VAL A 99 15.94 -4.08 18.50
N ARG A 100 16.59 -5.19 18.13
CA ARG A 100 16.44 -6.49 18.82
C ARG A 100 16.71 -6.36 20.32
N ASN A 101 17.84 -5.75 20.68
CA ASN A 101 18.26 -5.58 22.07
C ASN A 101 17.23 -4.75 22.85
N ARG A 102 16.75 -3.64 22.27
CA ARG A 102 15.77 -2.76 22.91
C ARG A 102 14.43 -3.45 23.19
N ILE A 103 13.99 -4.35 22.32
CA ILE A 103 12.77 -5.15 22.55
C ILE A 103 12.96 -6.08 23.74
N VAL A 104 14.07 -6.82 23.76
CA VAL A 104 14.34 -7.80 24.83
C VAL A 104 14.41 -7.07 26.17
N GLU A 105 15.06 -5.90 26.21
CA GLU A 105 15.09 -5.05 27.39
C GLU A 105 13.69 -4.57 27.80
N SER A 106 12.90 -4.07 26.86
CA SER A 106 11.55 -3.56 27.12
C SER A 106 10.60 -4.67 27.62
N PHE A 107 10.71 -5.88 27.05
CA PHE A 107 9.96 -7.04 27.52
C PHE A 107 10.36 -7.43 28.95
N ARG A 108 11.66 -7.42 29.26
CA ARG A 108 12.16 -7.68 30.62
C ARG A 108 11.74 -6.60 31.63
N GLU A 109 11.54 -5.37 31.18
CA GLU A 109 11.05 -4.27 32.01
C GLU A 109 9.58 -4.44 32.39
N ILE A 110 8.72 -4.77 31.42
CA ILE A 110 7.30 -5.06 31.67
C ILE A 110 7.13 -6.18 32.70
N MET A 111 7.94 -7.25 32.60
CA MET A 111 7.92 -8.37 33.56
C MET A 111 8.36 -7.95 34.98
N ARG A 112 9.20 -6.92 35.11
CA ARG A 112 9.66 -6.41 36.41
C ARG A 112 8.66 -5.47 37.08
N MET A 113 7.71 -4.90 36.33
CA MET A 113 6.64 -4.05 36.89
C MET A 113 5.47 -4.84 37.50
N GLN A 114 5.35 -6.14 37.22
CA GLN A 114 4.20 -6.96 37.64
C GLN A 114 4.39 -7.72 38.96
N ILE A 115 5.50 -7.51 39.68
CA ILE A 115 5.73 -8.09 41.03
C ILE A 115 5.56 -7.03 42.12
#